data_AF-A0AB38UK89-F1
#
_entry.id   AF-A0AB38UK89-F1
#
_cell.length_a   1.000
_cell.length_b   1.000
_cell.length_c   1.000
_cell.angle_alpha   90.00
_cell.angle_beta   90.00
_cell.angle_gamma   90.00
#
_symmetry.space_group_name_H-M   'P 1'
#
loop_
_entity.id
_entity.type
_entity.pdbx_description
1 polymer ?
#
loop_
_entity_poly.entity_id
_entity_poly.type
_entity_poly.pdbx_seq_one_letter_code
_entity_poly.pdbx_strand_id
1 'polypeptide(L)'
;MLNIGGEEFFWRGVLLPRQEKTFEDKTWILHGTGWAIFHIAFGWQLLVMLLPLLYIEPYVVQKTQNTWTGVFLHGVINGPSFIAIALGII
;
A
#
# COMPACT_ATOMS: atom_id res chain seq x y z
N MET A 1 -7.29 10.71 7.59
CA MET A 1 -7.43 10.96 6.13
C MET A 1 -6.12 11.30 5.44
N LEU A 2 -5.25 12.13 6.03
CA LEU A 2 -3.99 12.57 5.39
C LEU A 2 -2.91 11.49 5.19
N ASN A 3 -3.01 10.30 5.81
CA ASN A 3 -2.02 9.22 5.65
C ASN A 3 -2.44 8.17 4.60
N ILE A 4 -3.46 7.35 4.89
CA ILE A 4 -3.92 6.27 3.99
C ILE A 4 -4.43 6.80 2.65
N GLY A 5 -5.27 7.84 2.64
CA GLY A 5 -5.82 8.38 1.40
C GLY A 5 -4.77 9.07 0.53
N GLY A 6 -3.78 9.71 1.15
CA GLY A 6 -2.64 10.31 0.46
C GLY A 6 -1.72 9.25 -0.14
N GLU A 7 -1.44 8.18 0.61
CA GLU A 7 -0.70 7.02 0.11
C GLU A 7 -1.42 6.37 -1.06
N GLU A 8 -2.71 6.08 -0.95
CA GLU A 8 -3.46 5.45 -2.04
C GLU A 8 -3.50 6.32 -3.29
N PHE A 9 -3.70 7.62 -3.13
CA PHE A 9 -3.65 8.53 -4.27
C PHE A 9 -2.27 8.51 -4.94
N PHE A 10 -1.20 8.65 -4.18
CA PHE A 10 0.15 8.72 -4.73
C PHE A 10 0.63 7.37 -5.29
N TRP A 11 0.59 6.31 -4.48
CA TRP A 11 1.09 4.99 -4.87
C TRP A 11 0.17 4.37 -5.93
N ARG A 12 -1.14 4.30 -5.71
CA ARG A 12 -2.05 3.53 -6.59
C ARG A 12 -2.66 4.40 -7.68
N GLY A 13 -2.94 5.67 -7.40
CA GLY A 13 -3.52 6.60 -8.38
C GLY A 13 -2.50 7.22 -9.34
N VAL A 14 -1.26 7.43 -8.90
CA VAL A 14 -0.24 8.14 -9.69
C VAL A 14 0.90 7.21 -10.12
N LEU A 15 1.56 6.53 -9.19
CA LEU A 15 2.81 5.82 -9.47
C LEU A 15 2.57 4.45 -10.17
N LEU A 16 1.66 3.63 -9.64
CA LEU A 16 1.36 2.30 -10.16
C LEU A 16 0.97 2.32 -11.65
N PRO A 17 0.03 3.17 -12.13
CA PRO A 17 -0.36 3.17 -13.55
C PRO A 17 0.75 3.65 -14.50
N ARG A 18 1.74 4.39 -13.97
CA ARG A 18 2.92 4.79 -14.75
C ARG A 18 3.92 3.64 -14.88
N GLN A 19 4.11 2.88 -13.81
CA GLN A 19 4.99 1.71 -13.82
C GLN A 19 4.41 0.56 -14.66
N GLU A 20 3.08 0.40 -14.70
CA GLU A 20 2.39 -0.61 -15.53
C GLU A 20 2.72 -0.46 -17.02
N LYS A 21 3.00 0.77 -17.49
CA LYS A 21 3.41 1.03 -18.87
C LYS A 21 4.79 0.50 -19.25
N THR A 22 5.59 0.11 -18.26
CA THR A 22 6.98 -0.34 -18.46
C THR A 22 7.19 -1.77 -17.98
N PHE A 23 6.60 -2.14 -16.85
CA PHE A 23 6.85 -3.44 -16.20
C PHE A 23 5.69 -4.42 -16.33
N GLU A 24 4.57 -3.99 -16.93
CA GLU A 24 3.42 -4.83 -17.25
C GLU A 24 3.02 -5.75 -16.08
N ASP A 25 2.99 -7.06 -16.28
CA ASP A 25 2.57 -8.09 -15.34
C ASP A 25 3.40 -8.16 -14.03
N LYS A 26 4.64 -7.68 -14.05
CA LYS A 26 5.55 -7.67 -12.89
C LYS A 26 5.50 -6.37 -12.09
N THR A 27 4.66 -5.42 -12.50
CA THR A 27 4.60 -4.09 -11.89
C THR A 27 4.34 -4.14 -10.39
N TRP A 28 3.43 -5.00 -9.92
CA TRP A 28 3.13 -5.14 -8.49
C TRP A 28 4.35 -5.52 -7.63
N ILE A 29 5.33 -6.26 -8.18
CA ILE A 29 6.56 -6.63 -7.45
C ILE A 29 7.43 -5.40 -7.26
N LEU A 30 7.68 -4.66 -8.34
CA LEU A 30 8.48 -3.43 -8.30
C LEU A 30 7.79 -2.38 -7.41
N HIS A 31 6.49 -2.21 -7.61
CA HIS A 31 5.68 -1.26 -6.86
C HIS A 31 5.66 -1.58 -5.37
N GLY A 32 5.37 -2.83 -5.01
CA GLY A 32 5.38 -3.29 -3.63
C GLY A 32 6.76 -3.17 -2.97
N THR A 33 7.84 -3.37 -3.73
CA THR A 33 9.21 -3.16 -3.22
C THR A 33 9.50 -1.68 -2.97
N GLY A 34 9.13 -0.79 -3.89
CA GLY A 34 9.26 0.66 -3.68
C GLY A 34 8.46 1.13 -2.48
N TRP A 35 7.25 0.59 -2.30
CA TRP A 35 6.39 0.90 -1.17
C TRP A 35 6.93 0.31 0.15
N ALA A 36 7.56 -0.87 0.12
CA ALA A 36 8.26 -1.45 1.25
C ALA A 36 9.46 -0.60 1.70
N ILE A 37 10.25 -0.08 0.75
CA ILE A 37 11.37 0.82 1.04
C ILE A 37 10.88 2.09 1.74
N PHE A 38 9.77 2.67 1.27
CA PHE A 38 9.13 3.80 1.95
C PHE A 38 8.76 3.47 3.41
N HIS A 39 8.29 2.24 3.66
CA HIS A 39 7.90 1.79 4.99
C HIS A 39 9.06 1.50 5.96
N ILE A 40 10.30 1.35 5.48
CA ILE A 40 11.48 1.18 6.35
C ILE A 40 11.61 2.33 7.36
N ALA A 41 11.23 3.56 6.95
CA ALA A 41 11.29 4.75 7.80
C ALA A 41 10.42 4.67 9.07
N PHE A 42 9.44 3.77 9.11
CA PHE A 42 8.51 3.59 10.23
C PHE A 42 8.92 2.45 11.18
N GLY A 43 10.05 1.76 10.89
CA GLY A 43 10.60 0.70 11.74
C GLY A 43 10.44 -0.70 11.15
N TRP A 44 11.40 -1.58 11.45
CA TRP A 44 11.49 -2.91 10.84
C TRP A 44 10.36 -3.85 11.28
N GLN A 45 9.84 -3.71 12.50
CA GLN A 45 8.72 -4.53 12.98
C GLN A 45 7.45 -4.22 12.18
N LEU A 46 7.16 -2.95 11.94
CA LEU A 46 6.02 -2.54 11.12
C LEU A 46 6.19 -3.03 9.69
N LEU A 47 7.40 -2.89 9.12
CA LEU A 47 7.70 -3.41 7.79
C LEU A 47 7.39 -4.91 7.66
N VAL A 48 7.88 -5.73 8.59
CA VAL A 48 7.66 -7.19 8.59
C VAL A 48 6.17 -7.51 8.70
N MET A 49 5.44 -6.79 9.56
CA MET A 49 3.99 -6.97 9.72
C MET A 49 3.23 -6.62 8.43
N LEU A 50 3.66 -5.58 7.71
CA LEU A 50 3.00 -5.09 6.51
C LEU A 50 3.40 -5.85 5.23
N LEU A 51 4.48 -6.66 5.24
CA LEU A 51 5.00 -7.36 4.05
C LEU A 51 3.92 -8.00 3.17
N PRO A 52 2.94 -8.75 3.68
CA PRO A 52 1.89 -9.31 2.82
C PRO A 52 1.06 -8.23 2.12
N LEU A 53 0.65 -7.18 2.85
CA LEU A 53 -0.13 -6.07 2.30
C LEU A 53 0.65 -5.31 1.24
N LEU A 54 1.95 -5.10 1.48
CA LEU A 54 2.84 -4.33 0.58
C LEU A 54 2.85 -4.87 -0.85
N TYR A 55 2.59 -6.17 -1.03
CA TYR A 55 2.59 -6.83 -2.34
C TYR A 55 1.19 -7.25 -2.82
N ILE A 56 0.32 -7.71 -1.91
CA ILE A 56 -1.04 -8.13 -2.27
C ILE A 56 -1.86 -6.95 -2.76
N GLU A 57 -1.74 -5.80 -2.11
CA GLU A 57 -2.54 -4.64 -2.45
C GLU A 57 -2.27 -4.10 -3.86
N PRO A 58 -1.00 -3.80 -4.27
CA PRO A 58 -0.75 -3.40 -5.65
C PRO A 58 -1.06 -4.50 -6.65
N TYR A 59 -0.92 -5.78 -6.28
CA TYR A 59 -1.33 -6.89 -7.15
C TYR A 59 -2.85 -6.87 -7.42
N VAL A 60 -3.67 -6.67 -6.39
CA VAL A 60 -5.13 -6.60 -6.55
C VAL A 60 -5.53 -5.36 -7.34
N VAL A 61 -4.94 -4.20 -7.06
CA VAL A 61 -5.22 -2.97 -7.82
C VAL A 61 -4.83 -3.15 -9.29
N GLN A 62 -3.66 -3.75 -9.56
CA GLN A 62 -3.22 -4.04 -10.91
C GLN A 62 -4.17 -5.02 -11.64
N LYS A 63 -4.64 -6.08 -10.96
CA LYS A 63 -5.55 -7.06 -11.59
C LYS A 63 -6.96 -6.52 -11.81
N THR A 64 -7.43 -5.68 -10.90
CA THR A 64 -8.79 -5.12 -10.97
C THR A 64 -8.86 -3.81 -11.74
N GLN A 65 -7.71 -3.17 -11.99
CA GLN A 65 -7.59 -1.84 -12.58
C GLN A 65 -8.47 -0.81 -11.87
N ASN A 66 -8.62 -0.96 -10.55
CA ASN A 66 -9.52 -0.14 -9.73
C ASN A 66 -8.84 0.24 -8.41
N THR A 67 -8.48 1.52 -8.26
CA THR A 67 -7.80 2.04 -7.08
C THR A 67 -8.66 2.00 -5.81
N TRP A 68 -9.99 1.94 -5.92
CA TRP A 68 -10.86 1.75 -4.75
C TRP A 68 -10.66 0.41 -4.07
N THR A 69 -10.17 -0.61 -4.79
CA THR A 69 -9.82 -1.90 -4.18
C THR A 69 -8.62 -1.76 -3.25
N GLY A 70 -7.64 -0.91 -3.60
CA GLY A 70 -6.51 -0.52 -2.74
C GLY A 70 -6.99 0.23 -1.51
N VAL A 71 -7.80 1.28 -1.70
CA VAL A 71 -8.41 2.04 -0.59
C VAL A 71 -9.17 1.14 0.39
N PHE A 72 -9.93 0.17 -0.11
CA PHE A 72 -10.65 -0.78 0.74
C PHE A 72 -9.70 -1.72 1.48
N LEU A 73 -8.76 -2.37 0.78
CA LEU A 73 -7.78 -3.29 1.40
C LEU A 73 -6.93 -2.58 2.43
N HIS A 74 -6.36 -1.44 2.06
CA HIS A 74 -5.53 -0.61 2.91
C HIS A 74 -6.33 -0.07 4.10
N GLY A 75 -7.53 0.44 3.86
CA GLY A 75 -8.42 0.95 4.91
C GLY A 75 -8.88 -0.13 5.88
N VAL A 76 -9.21 -1.33 5.42
CA VAL A 76 -9.69 -2.42 6.28
C VAL A 76 -8.54 -3.07 7.06
N ILE A 77 -7.38 -3.25 6.45
CA ILE A 77 -6.26 -3.94 7.08
C ILE A 77 -5.48 -2.98 8.00
N ASN A 78 -5.20 -1.76 7.55
CA ASN A 78 -4.45 -0.80 8.36
C ASN A 78 -5.35 0.13 9.19
N GLY A 79 -6.60 0.40 8.78
CA GLY A 79 -7.48 1.33 9.49
C GLY A 79 -7.66 1.01 10.98
N PRO A 80 -8.01 -0.24 11.36
CA PRO A 80 -8.14 -0.62 12.77
C PRO A 80 -6.83 -0.46 13.55
N SER A 81 -5.72 -0.91 12.99
CA SER A 81 -4.38 -0.80 13.60
C SER A 81 -3.95 0.65 13.76
N PHE A 82 -4.21 1.49 12.76
CA PHE A 82 -3.89 2.92 12.79
C PHE A 82 -4.73 3.68 13.80
N ILE A 83 -6.01 3.33 13.94
CA ILE A 83 -6.89 3.88 14.98
C ILE A 83 -6.39 3.46 16.36
N ALA A 84 -6.03 2.19 16.55
CA ALA A 84 -5.55 1.69 17.83
C ALA A 84 -4.24 2.36 18.27
N ILE A 85 -3.28 2.57 17.35
CA ILE A 85 -2.05 3.34 17.59
C ILE A 85 -2.37 4.80 17.90
N ALA A 86 -3.25 5.44 17.11
CA ALA A 86 -3.61 6.85 17.31
C ALA A 86 -4.33 7.11 18.65
N LEU A 87 -5.05 6.11 19.15
CA LEU A 87 -5.71 6.14 20.46
C LEU A 87 -4.78 5.69 21.61
N GLY A 88 -3.54 5.28 21.32
CA GLY A 88 -2.59 4.79 22.32
C GLY A 88 -3.01 3.48 22.99
N ILE A 89 -3.86 2.68 22.32
CA ILE A 89 -4.34 1.38 22.82
C ILE A 89 -3.24 0.32 22.70
N ILE A 90 -2.35 0.48 21.71
CA ILE A 90 -1.16 -0.33 21.43
C ILE A 90 -0.03 0.56 20.95
#